data_AF-A0A2V0QJ87-F1
#
_entry.id   AF-A0A2V0QJ87-F1
#
_cell.length_a   1.000
_cell.length_b   1.000
_cell.length_c   1.000
_cell.angle_alpha   90.00
_cell.angle_beta   90.00
_cell.angle_gamma   90.00
#
_symmetry.space_group_name_H-M   'P 1'
#
loop_
_entity.id
_entity.type
_entity.pdbx_description
1 polymer ?
#
loop_
_entity_poly.entity_id
_entity_poly.type
_entity_poly.pdbx_seq_one_letter_code
_entity_poly.pdbx_strand_id
1 'polypeptide(L)'
;MDGWVEDKAATSANLVITEFEPTFDAADFTRLGKDIIAQKSNVTNEFGINWLQRHLGDDYKIHVLEFNDMHPMHIDATLVPLAPGKLLINPERVQKMPEIFRGWDAIHAPKPIMPDSHPLYMTSKWINMNILMLDERRVVVERQDEPMIKAMKGAGFEPILCDFRNFNSFGGSFHCATVDIRRRGKLESYLV
;
A
#
# COMPACT_ATOMS: atom_id res chain seq x y z
N MET A 1 5.36 -1.07 34.49
CA MET A 1 5.12 -0.99 33.04
C MET A 1 6.00 -2.06 32.43
N ASP A 2 5.44 -3.24 32.27
CA ASP A 2 6.19 -4.39 31.79
C ASP A 2 6.53 -4.15 30.32
N GLY A 3 7.83 -4.10 30.04
CA GLY A 3 8.36 -3.85 28.70
C GLY A 3 7.87 -4.94 27.75
N TRP A 4 7.36 -4.51 26.60
CA TRP A 4 7.05 -5.38 25.48
C TRP A 4 8.30 -6.17 25.11
N VAL A 5 8.24 -7.50 25.22
CA VAL A 5 9.31 -8.40 24.78
C VAL A 5 8.93 -8.91 23.39
N GLU A 6 9.76 -8.57 22.41
CA GLU A 6 9.62 -8.95 21.00
C GLU A 6 9.78 -10.47 20.84
N ASP A 7 8.76 -11.14 20.31
CA ASP A 7 8.84 -12.56 19.97
C ASP A 7 9.46 -12.72 18.57
N LYS A 8 10.75 -13.07 18.56
CA LYS A 8 11.55 -13.25 17.34
C LYS A 8 11.14 -14.47 16.50
N ALA A 9 10.17 -15.27 16.95
CA ALA A 9 9.74 -16.50 16.28
C ALA A 9 8.40 -16.38 15.52
N ALA A 10 7.71 -15.24 15.58
CA ALA A 10 6.41 -15.10 14.93
C ALA A 10 6.57 -14.94 13.41
N THR A 11 6.21 -15.98 12.65
CA THR A 11 6.20 -15.97 11.17
C THR A 11 4.97 -15.23 10.59
N SER A 12 4.08 -14.76 11.45
CA SER A 12 2.90 -13.94 11.17
C SER A 12 2.76 -12.91 12.27
N ALA A 13 2.49 -11.64 11.95
CA ALA A 13 2.36 -10.60 12.95
C ALA A 13 1.25 -10.96 13.96
N ASN A 14 1.56 -10.90 15.27
CA ASN A 14 0.55 -10.97 16.31
C ASN A 14 -0.26 -9.66 16.27
N LEU A 15 -1.42 -9.71 15.63
CA LEU A 15 -2.28 -8.54 15.43
C LEU A 15 -2.99 -8.17 16.74
N VAL A 16 -3.15 -6.87 17.00
CA VAL A 16 -3.78 -6.38 18.22
C VAL A 16 -5.29 -6.67 18.30
N ILE A 17 -5.93 -6.88 17.15
CA ILE A 17 -7.36 -7.18 17.02
C ILE A 17 -7.62 -8.69 16.96
N THR A 18 -8.83 -9.08 17.33
CA THR A 18 -9.29 -10.48 17.31
C THR A 18 -10.30 -10.70 16.19
N GLU A 19 -10.76 -11.94 16.01
CA GLU A 19 -11.83 -12.30 15.06
C GLU A 19 -13.24 -12.23 15.71
N PHE A 20 -13.42 -11.40 16.74
CA PHE A 20 -14.70 -11.27 17.46
C PHE A 20 -15.83 -10.71 16.57
N GLU A 21 -15.53 -9.68 15.78
CA GLU A 21 -16.47 -9.04 14.85
C GLU A 21 -15.71 -8.52 13.60
N PRO A 22 -16.40 -8.23 12.48
CA PRO A 22 -15.73 -7.74 11.27
C PRO A 22 -15.17 -6.34 11.49
N THR A 23 -13.86 -6.17 11.32
CA THR A 23 -13.20 -4.85 11.35
C THR A 23 -12.21 -4.74 10.21
N PHE A 24 -12.17 -3.59 9.54
CA PHE A 24 -11.16 -3.29 8.53
C PHE A 24 -11.06 -1.79 8.24
N ASP A 25 -9.87 -1.36 7.83
CA ASP A 25 -9.65 -0.07 7.18
C ASP A 25 -9.60 -0.26 5.67
N ALA A 26 -10.26 0.61 4.91
CA ALA A 26 -10.27 0.53 3.45
C ALA A 26 -8.87 0.62 2.82
N ALA A 27 -7.91 1.27 3.49
CA ALA A 27 -6.53 1.42 3.03
C ALA A 27 -5.67 0.14 3.19
N ASP A 28 -6.18 -0.93 3.81
CA ASP A 28 -5.57 -2.27 3.71
C ASP A 28 -5.91 -2.99 2.40
N PHE A 29 -6.74 -2.37 1.55
CA PHE A 29 -7.15 -2.90 0.26
C PHE A 29 -6.61 -2.05 -0.89
N THR A 30 -6.09 -2.68 -1.94
CA THR A 30 -5.76 -2.01 -3.19
C THR A 30 -6.43 -2.70 -4.38
N ARG A 31 -6.86 -1.91 -5.37
CA ARG A 31 -7.78 -2.36 -6.43
C ARG A 31 -7.05 -2.57 -7.75
N LEU A 32 -7.36 -3.69 -8.41
CA LEU A 32 -6.83 -4.16 -9.69
C LEU A 32 -7.98 -4.67 -10.57
N GLY A 33 -8.95 -3.81 -10.86
CA GLY A 33 -10.13 -4.19 -11.63
C GLY A 33 -11.00 -5.20 -10.87
N LYS A 34 -11.14 -6.42 -11.40
CA LYS A 34 -11.85 -7.53 -10.74
C LYS A 34 -11.11 -8.07 -9.52
N ASP A 35 -9.80 -7.88 -9.46
CA ASP A 35 -8.99 -8.36 -8.35
C ASP A 35 -8.78 -7.23 -7.33
N ILE A 36 -8.86 -7.57 -6.05
CA ILE A 36 -8.56 -6.68 -4.93
C ILE A 36 -7.53 -7.38 -4.08
N ILE A 37 -6.47 -6.67 -3.72
CA ILE A 37 -5.44 -7.19 -2.82
C ILE A 37 -5.74 -6.68 -1.43
N ALA A 38 -5.68 -7.56 -0.44
CA ALA A 38 -5.83 -7.22 0.96
C ALA A 38 -4.62 -7.71 1.77
N GLN A 39 -4.39 -7.09 2.92
CA GLN A 39 -3.52 -7.65 3.96
C GLN A 39 -4.28 -7.71 5.29
N LYS A 40 -3.98 -8.72 6.11
CA LYS A 40 -4.36 -8.66 7.53
C LYS A 40 -3.46 -7.66 8.23
N SER A 41 -4.03 -6.88 9.15
CA SER A 41 -3.34 -5.78 9.79
C SER A 41 -3.82 -5.59 11.23
N ASN A 42 -3.24 -4.62 11.95
CA ASN A 42 -3.72 -4.26 13.28
C ASN A 42 -5.15 -3.68 13.30
N VAL A 43 -5.75 -3.42 12.14
CA VAL A 43 -7.12 -2.89 12.01
C VAL A 43 -8.02 -3.74 11.10
N THR A 44 -7.44 -4.63 10.30
CA THR A 44 -8.14 -5.51 9.34
C THR A 44 -7.97 -6.98 9.69
N ASN A 45 -9.05 -7.63 10.10
CA ASN A 45 -9.08 -9.05 10.44
C ASN A 45 -9.65 -9.92 9.30
N GLU A 46 -9.53 -11.25 9.44
CA GLU A 46 -10.03 -12.20 8.43
C GLU A 46 -11.55 -12.10 8.29
N PHE A 47 -12.26 -11.86 9.38
CA PHE A 47 -13.71 -11.68 9.36
C PHE A 47 -14.12 -10.43 8.54
N GLY A 48 -13.42 -9.32 8.68
CA GLY A 48 -13.63 -8.09 7.91
C GLY A 48 -13.40 -8.30 6.41
N ILE A 49 -12.30 -8.98 6.05
CA ILE A 49 -12.00 -9.35 4.66
C ILE A 49 -13.11 -10.23 4.08
N ASN A 50 -13.54 -11.28 4.81
CA ASN A 50 -14.61 -12.18 4.37
C ASN A 50 -15.98 -11.50 4.30
N TRP A 51 -16.23 -10.50 5.14
CA TRP A 51 -17.40 -9.65 5.02
C TRP A 51 -17.38 -8.89 3.69
N LEU A 52 -16.26 -8.25 3.35
CA LEU A 52 -16.14 -7.48 2.11
C LEU A 52 -16.22 -8.37 0.87
N GLN A 53 -15.56 -9.53 0.87
CA GLN A 53 -15.65 -10.50 -0.23
C GLN A 53 -17.10 -10.93 -0.48
N ARG A 54 -17.87 -11.24 0.58
CA ARG A 54 -19.30 -11.58 0.45
C ARG A 54 -20.14 -10.43 -0.04
N HIS A 55 -19.82 -9.20 0.39
CA HIS A 55 -20.55 -8.01 -0.03
C HIS A 55 -20.36 -7.68 -1.51
N LEU A 56 -19.13 -7.83 -2.02
CA LEU A 56 -18.80 -7.56 -3.42
C LEU A 56 -19.29 -8.65 -4.39
N GLY A 57 -19.61 -9.84 -3.88
CA GLY A 57 -20.11 -10.95 -4.69
C GLY A 57 -19.05 -11.51 -5.65
N ASP A 58 -19.51 -12.16 -6.72
CA ASP A 58 -18.65 -12.90 -7.65
C ASP A 58 -17.99 -12.02 -8.74
N ASP A 59 -18.37 -10.74 -8.81
CA ASP A 59 -17.79 -9.78 -9.75
C ASP A 59 -16.35 -9.39 -9.37
N TYR A 60 -16.00 -9.56 -8.08
CA TYR A 60 -14.70 -9.22 -7.53
C TYR A 60 -14.10 -10.36 -6.71
N LYS A 61 -12.77 -10.49 -6.75
CA LYS A 61 -12.01 -11.45 -5.96
C LYS A 61 -11.00 -10.75 -5.07
N ILE A 62 -11.07 -10.99 -3.77
CA ILE A 62 -10.09 -10.52 -2.81
C ILE A 62 -8.99 -11.57 -2.65
N HIS A 63 -7.74 -11.15 -2.82
CA HIS A 63 -6.54 -11.95 -2.60
C HIS A 63 -5.83 -11.41 -1.37
N VAL A 64 -5.73 -12.22 -0.32
CA VAL A 64 -5.01 -11.86 0.90
C VAL A 64 -3.54 -12.20 0.71
N LEU A 65 -2.68 -11.20 0.90
CA LEU A 65 -1.23 -11.35 0.83
C LEU A 65 -0.60 -11.06 2.20
N GLU A 66 0.51 -11.75 2.46
CA GLU A 66 1.34 -11.55 3.65
C GLU A 66 2.65 -10.89 3.25
N PHE A 67 3.07 -9.91 4.04
CA PHE A 67 4.31 -9.16 3.84
C PHE A 67 5.15 -9.18 5.10
N ASN A 68 6.45 -8.92 4.96
CA ASN A 68 7.38 -8.79 6.06
C ASN A 68 7.25 -7.40 6.73
N ASP A 69 6.10 -7.15 7.36
CA ASP A 69 5.83 -5.95 8.15
C ASP A 69 5.38 -6.35 9.56
N MET A 70 6.13 -5.90 10.57
CA MET A 70 5.90 -6.27 11.97
C MET A 70 4.72 -5.50 12.60
N HIS A 71 4.35 -4.35 12.02
CA HIS A 71 3.27 -3.51 12.52
C HIS A 71 2.36 -3.07 11.37
N PRO A 72 1.74 -4.02 10.65
CA PRO A 72 0.98 -3.72 9.46
C PRO A 72 -0.25 -2.86 9.81
N MET A 73 -0.40 -1.76 9.06
CA MET A 73 -1.56 -0.89 9.02
C MET A 73 -1.48 -0.15 7.68
N HIS A 74 -2.45 -0.41 6.81
CA HIS A 74 -2.56 0.09 5.43
C HIS A 74 -1.49 -0.49 4.48
N ILE A 75 -1.93 -0.88 3.28
CA ILE A 75 -1.09 -1.59 2.28
C ILE A 75 -0.39 -0.63 1.30
N ASP A 76 -0.84 0.62 1.24
CA ASP A 76 -0.45 1.65 0.28
C ASP A 76 0.93 2.29 0.52
N ALA A 77 1.69 1.78 1.49
CA ALA A 77 3.14 2.00 1.66
C ALA A 77 3.96 0.70 1.53
N THR A 78 3.32 -0.37 1.03
CA THR A 78 3.90 -1.71 0.87
C THR A 78 3.82 -2.18 -0.58
N LEU A 79 2.62 -2.11 -1.18
CA LEU A 79 2.36 -2.54 -2.55
C LEU A 79 1.38 -1.57 -3.21
N VAL A 80 1.83 -0.88 -4.26
CA VAL A 80 1.06 0.17 -4.94
C VAL A 80 0.96 -0.14 -6.44
N PRO A 81 -0.22 -0.50 -6.95
CA PRO A 81 -0.46 -0.58 -8.39
C PRO A 81 -0.32 0.78 -9.06
N LEU A 82 0.49 0.85 -10.12
CA LEU A 82 0.73 2.09 -10.85
C LEU A 82 -0.01 2.13 -12.19
N ALA A 83 0.07 1.03 -12.94
CA ALA A 83 -0.54 0.85 -14.25
C ALA A 83 -0.76 -0.66 -14.49
N PRO A 84 -1.53 -1.07 -15.50
CA PRO A 84 -1.64 -2.48 -15.87
C PRO A 84 -0.25 -3.11 -16.06
N GLY A 85 0.05 -4.15 -15.30
CA GLY A 85 1.36 -4.82 -15.35
C GLY A 85 2.51 -4.12 -14.61
N LYS A 86 2.27 -3.04 -13.85
CA LYS A 86 3.33 -2.30 -13.12
C LYS A 86 2.96 -2.06 -11.66
N LEU A 87 3.86 -2.44 -10.76
CA LEU A 87 3.77 -2.20 -9.31
C LEU A 87 4.94 -1.36 -8.81
N LEU A 88 4.69 -0.53 -7.80
CA LEU A 88 5.70 -0.04 -6.88
C LEU A 88 5.67 -0.90 -5.62
N ILE A 89 6.80 -1.46 -5.23
CA ILE A 89 6.91 -2.35 -4.06
C ILE A 89 7.91 -1.83 -3.04
N ASN A 90 7.61 -2.05 -1.77
CA ASN A 90 8.50 -1.76 -0.67
C ASN A 90 9.55 -2.88 -0.58
N PRO A 91 10.85 -2.60 -0.81
CA PRO A 91 11.87 -3.64 -0.86
C PRO A 91 12.15 -4.33 0.48
N GLU A 92 11.76 -3.72 1.61
CA GLU A 92 11.95 -4.29 2.94
C GLU A 92 10.80 -5.25 3.31
N ARG A 93 9.58 -4.93 2.86
CA ARG A 93 8.34 -5.67 3.18
C ARG A 93 8.00 -6.73 2.15
N VAL A 94 8.33 -6.50 0.87
CA VAL A 94 8.08 -7.42 -0.24
C VAL A 94 9.39 -8.09 -0.67
N GLN A 95 9.85 -9.07 0.10
CA GLN A 95 11.10 -9.78 -0.17
C GLN A 95 11.01 -10.72 -1.39
N LYS A 96 9.82 -11.26 -1.64
CA LYS A 96 9.51 -12.10 -2.79
C LYS A 96 8.22 -11.61 -3.42
N MET A 97 8.24 -11.41 -4.74
CA MET A 97 7.03 -11.02 -5.47
C MET A 97 5.96 -12.13 -5.35
N PRO A 98 4.72 -11.81 -4.94
CA PRO A 98 3.61 -12.75 -4.92
C PRO A 98 3.36 -13.35 -6.30
N GLU A 99 3.04 -14.64 -6.35
CA GLU A 99 2.88 -15.40 -7.61
C GLU A 99 1.78 -14.84 -8.52
N ILE A 100 0.73 -14.26 -7.93
CA ILE A 100 -0.37 -13.64 -8.66
C ILE A 100 0.10 -12.48 -9.57
N PHE A 101 1.26 -11.89 -9.28
CA PHE A 101 1.89 -10.84 -10.08
C PHE A 101 2.97 -11.37 -11.03
N ARG A 102 2.94 -12.67 -11.36
CA ARG A 102 3.85 -13.24 -12.36
C ARG A 102 3.75 -12.45 -13.67
N GLY A 103 4.89 -11.96 -14.16
CA GLY A 103 4.99 -11.19 -15.40
C GLY A 103 4.73 -9.69 -15.25
N TRP A 104 4.41 -9.21 -14.04
CA TRP A 104 4.34 -7.77 -13.76
C TRP A 104 5.75 -7.18 -13.53
N ASP A 105 5.94 -5.95 -13.99
CA ASP A 105 7.14 -5.16 -13.70
C ASP A 105 7.10 -4.62 -12.26
N ALA A 106 8.11 -4.99 -11.48
CA ALA A 106 8.28 -4.53 -10.11
C ALA A 106 9.25 -3.35 -10.05
N ILE A 107 8.75 -2.16 -9.71
CA ILE A 107 9.59 -1.00 -9.40
C ILE A 107 9.84 -1.02 -7.90
N HIS A 108 11.10 -1.17 -7.51
CA HIS A 108 11.47 -1.12 -6.11
C HIS A 108 11.51 0.34 -5.64
N ALA A 109 10.76 0.65 -4.59
CA ALA A 109 10.76 1.99 -4.03
C ALA A 109 12.16 2.35 -3.52
N PRO A 110 12.69 3.55 -3.85
CA PRO A 110 13.95 4.00 -3.30
C PRO A 110 13.81 4.31 -1.81
N LYS A 111 14.92 4.19 -1.09
CA LYS A 111 14.97 4.50 0.33
C LYS A 111 14.49 5.95 0.58
N PRO A 112 13.59 6.19 1.55
CA PRO A 112 13.12 7.53 1.87
C PRO A 112 14.25 8.45 2.33
N ILE A 113 14.19 9.72 1.93
CA ILE A 113 15.18 10.75 2.30
C ILE A 113 14.66 11.78 3.31
N MET A 114 13.47 11.54 3.88
CA MET A 114 12.93 12.40 4.94
C MET A 114 13.88 12.42 6.15
N PRO A 115 14.22 13.59 6.71
CA PRO A 115 15.07 13.68 7.91
C PRO A 115 14.47 12.94 9.11
N ASP A 116 15.31 12.35 9.96
CA ASP A 116 14.86 11.74 11.23
C ASP A 116 14.24 12.76 12.21
N SER A 117 14.58 14.04 12.05
CA SER A 117 14.01 15.13 12.85
C SER A 117 12.59 15.53 12.43
N HIS A 118 12.10 15.07 11.27
CA HIS A 118 10.74 15.38 10.82
C HIS A 118 9.73 14.52 11.59
N PRO A 119 8.69 15.11 12.22
CA PRO A 119 7.73 14.34 12.99
C PRO A 119 6.84 13.47 12.10
N LEU A 120 6.73 12.19 12.42
CA LEU A 120 5.76 11.25 11.84
C LEU A 120 5.05 10.54 13.00
N TYR A 121 3.77 10.84 13.21
CA TYR A 121 3.06 10.34 14.41
C TYR A 121 2.46 8.95 14.22
N MET A 122 2.12 8.57 12.99
CA MET A 122 1.30 7.40 12.67
C MET A 122 1.84 6.55 11.53
N THR A 123 2.97 6.94 10.91
CA THR A 123 3.52 6.26 9.73
C THR A 123 5.03 6.13 9.83
N SER A 124 5.59 5.20 9.05
CA SER A 124 7.02 5.14 8.78
C SER A 124 7.42 6.13 7.67
N LYS A 125 8.73 6.27 7.45
CA LYS A 125 9.27 7.08 6.33
C LYS A 125 8.94 6.53 4.95
N TRP A 126 8.50 5.27 4.85
CA TRP A 126 7.99 4.68 3.62
C TRP A 126 6.70 5.34 3.12
N ILE A 127 6.18 6.35 3.84
CA ILE A 127 5.13 7.25 3.36
C ILE A 127 5.46 7.94 2.03
N ASN A 128 6.73 7.95 1.59
CA ASN A 128 7.08 8.40 0.25
C ASN A 128 6.48 7.53 -0.88
N MET A 129 6.13 6.28 -0.62
CA MET A 129 5.45 5.39 -1.56
C MET A 129 3.96 5.70 -1.71
N ASN A 130 3.38 6.47 -0.78
CA ASN A 130 1.96 6.80 -0.73
C ASN A 130 1.62 7.90 -1.76
N ILE A 131 1.77 7.53 -3.03
CA ILE A 131 1.66 8.38 -4.22
C ILE A 131 0.29 8.23 -4.87
N LEU A 132 -0.11 9.19 -5.71
CA LEU A 132 -1.39 9.17 -6.39
C LEU A 132 -1.24 9.13 -7.90
N MET A 133 -1.68 8.05 -8.53
CA MET A 133 -1.80 7.96 -9.98
C MET A 133 -3.00 8.79 -10.46
N LEU A 134 -2.80 9.71 -11.41
CA LEU A 134 -3.89 10.43 -12.08
C LEU A 134 -4.38 9.67 -13.33
N ASP A 135 -3.47 8.97 -13.98
CA ASP A 135 -3.70 8.00 -15.05
C ASP A 135 -2.49 7.04 -15.11
N GLU A 136 -2.39 6.22 -16.15
CA GLU A 136 -1.32 5.22 -16.31
C GLU A 136 0.08 5.83 -16.56
N ARG A 137 0.20 7.17 -16.67
CA ARG A 137 1.48 7.85 -16.92
C ARG A 137 1.78 8.92 -15.87
N ARG A 138 0.79 9.71 -15.44
CA ARG A 138 0.97 10.84 -14.53
C ARG A 138 0.80 10.42 -13.07
N VAL A 139 1.78 10.76 -12.24
CA VAL A 139 1.84 10.38 -10.82
C VAL A 139 2.17 11.57 -9.93
N VAL A 140 1.40 11.81 -8.87
CA VAL A 140 1.70 12.84 -7.87
C VAL A 140 2.68 12.29 -6.85
N VAL A 141 3.81 12.97 -6.65
CA VAL A 141 4.88 12.57 -5.72
C VAL A 141 5.33 13.76 -4.87
N GLU A 142 5.92 13.46 -3.71
CA GLU A 142 6.40 14.47 -2.77
C GLU A 142 7.58 15.22 -3.41
N ARG A 143 7.48 16.56 -3.50
CA ARG A 143 8.44 17.40 -4.23
C ARG A 143 9.89 17.17 -3.80
N GLN A 144 10.10 16.97 -2.51
CA GLN A 144 11.44 16.90 -1.94
C GLN A 144 11.97 15.46 -1.88
N ASP A 145 11.26 14.45 -2.39
CA ASP A 145 11.76 13.07 -2.56
C ASP A 145 12.36 12.85 -3.95
N GLU A 146 13.57 13.39 -4.15
CA GLU A 146 14.31 13.27 -5.41
C GLU A 146 14.54 11.82 -5.86
N PRO A 147 14.86 10.86 -4.99
CA PRO A 147 14.96 9.45 -5.39
C PRO A 147 13.67 8.90 -5.95
N MET A 148 12.51 9.13 -5.31
CA MET A 148 11.21 8.67 -5.81
C MET A 148 10.89 9.31 -7.16
N ILE A 149 11.14 10.62 -7.30
CA ILE A 149 10.97 11.35 -8.58
C ILE A 149 11.81 10.70 -9.69
N LYS A 150 13.08 10.36 -9.40
CA LYS A 150 13.98 9.72 -10.36
C LYS A 150 13.53 8.30 -10.70
N ALA A 151 13.09 7.52 -9.72
CA ALA A 151 12.58 6.17 -9.93
C ALA A 151 11.35 6.17 -10.84
N MET A 152 10.38 7.07 -10.59
CA MET A 152 9.18 7.20 -11.41
C MET A 152 9.53 7.62 -12.85
N LYS A 153 10.41 8.61 -13.04
CA LYS A 153 10.89 8.98 -14.39
C LYS A 153 11.60 7.84 -15.10
N GLY A 154 12.48 7.13 -14.40
CA GLY A 154 13.21 5.99 -14.94
C GLY A 154 12.30 4.83 -15.37
N ALA A 155 11.15 4.69 -14.70
CA ALA A 155 10.13 3.71 -15.04
C ALA A 155 9.13 4.19 -16.14
N GLY A 156 9.33 5.40 -16.70
CA GLY A 156 8.53 5.94 -17.79
C GLY A 156 7.29 6.74 -17.37
N PHE A 157 7.13 7.04 -16.07
CA PHE A 157 6.06 7.89 -15.56
C PHE A 157 6.43 9.39 -15.63
N GLU A 158 5.42 10.24 -15.47
CA GLU A 158 5.48 11.69 -15.50
C GLU A 158 5.14 12.26 -14.10
N PRO A 159 6.13 12.51 -13.23
CA PRO A 159 5.86 12.96 -11.87
C PRO A 159 5.36 14.40 -11.82
N ILE A 160 4.30 14.63 -11.06
CA ILE A 160 3.75 15.92 -10.68
C ILE A 160 4.16 16.19 -9.24
N LEU A 161 4.97 17.22 -9.03
CA LEU A 161 5.61 17.49 -7.75
C LEU A 161 4.70 18.33 -6.85
N CYS A 162 4.45 17.88 -5.63
CA CYS A 162 3.67 18.60 -4.63
C CYS A 162 4.38 18.55 -3.27
N ASP A 163 4.53 19.70 -2.60
CA ASP A 163 5.04 19.73 -1.23
C ASP A 163 3.96 19.25 -0.27
N PHE A 164 4.22 18.13 0.40
CA PHE A 164 3.22 17.49 1.27
C PHE A 164 3.78 17.00 2.61
N ARG A 165 5.07 17.25 2.90
CA ARG A 165 5.76 16.74 4.10
C ARG A 165 5.07 17.09 5.42
N ASN A 166 4.52 18.29 5.54
CA ASN A 166 3.80 18.68 6.76
C ASN A 166 2.55 17.81 6.96
N PHE A 167 1.84 17.47 5.89
CA PHE A 167 0.70 16.56 5.94
C PHE A 167 1.14 15.13 6.30
N ASN A 168 2.29 14.67 5.80
CA ASN A 168 2.84 13.34 6.12
C ASN A 168 2.96 13.07 7.62
N SER A 169 3.16 14.12 8.42
CA SER A 169 3.20 14.02 9.90
C SER A 169 1.92 13.41 10.49
N PHE A 170 0.78 13.61 9.84
CA PHE A 170 -0.53 13.11 10.26
C PHE A 170 -0.83 11.67 9.80
N GLY A 171 0.16 10.95 9.26
CA GLY A 171 0.05 9.51 8.97
C GLY A 171 -0.38 9.13 7.56
N GLY A 172 -0.41 10.07 6.62
CA GLY A 172 -0.84 9.81 5.24
C GLY A 172 -0.12 10.71 4.23
N SER A 173 -0.12 10.35 2.95
CA SER A 173 0.29 11.23 1.86
C SER A 173 -0.83 11.26 0.81
N PHE A 174 -0.52 11.39 -0.48
CA PHE A 174 -1.51 11.65 -1.52
C PHE A 174 -2.57 10.55 -1.65
N HIS A 175 -2.21 9.28 -1.51
CA HIS A 175 -3.19 8.19 -1.58
C HIS A 175 -4.10 8.20 -0.35
N CYS A 176 -3.55 8.21 0.88
CA CYS A 176 -4.35 8.26 2.10
C CYS A 176 -5.22 9.54 2.20
N ALA A 177 -4.76 10.65 1.64
CA ALA A 177 -5.48 11.93 1.67
C ALA A 177 -6.62 12.02 0.65
N THR A 178 -6.81 11.00 -0.20
CA THR A 178 -7.80 11.04 -1.27
C THR A 178 -8.62 9.75 -1.37
N VAL A 179 -9.79 9.87 -1.99
CA VAL A 179 -10.61 8.74 -2.40
C VAL A 179 -11.04 9.01 -3.84
N ASP A 180 -10.62 8.16 -4.77
CA ASP A 180 -10.88 8.32 -6.20
C ASP A 180 -12.28 7.84 -6.58
N ILE A 181 -13.26 8.71 -6.39
CA ILE A 181 -14.69 8.43 -6.65
C ILE A 181 -14.99 8.07 -8.12
N ARG A 182 -14.19 8.59 -9.07
CA ARG A 182 -14.41 8.32 -10.50
C ARG A 182 -13.10 8.33 -11.27
N ARG A 183 -12.77 7.18 -11.87
CA ARG A 183 -11.78 7.02 -12.94
C ARG A 183 -12.48 6.58 -14.22
N ARG A 184 -12.02 7.07 -15.38
CA ARG A 184 -12.60 6.66 -16.68
C ARG A 184 -12.00 5.32 -17.09
N GLY A 185 -12.84 4.29 -17.21
CA GLY A 185 -12.43 2.94 -17.58
C GLY A 185 -13.62 1.98 -17.55
N LYS A 186 -13.34 0.68 -17.72
CA LYS A 186 -14.30 -0.41 -17.55
C LYS A 186 -13.77 -1.39 -16.49
N LEU A 187 -14.61 -2.32 -16.04
CA LEU A 187 -14.17 -3.42 -15.18
C LEU A 187 -13.40 -4.45 -16.02
N GLU A 188 -12.15 -4.73 -15.65
CA GLU A 188 -11.24 -5.62 -16.36
C GLU A 188 -10.48 -6.54 -15.38
N SER A 189 -9.88 -7.61 -15.90
CA SER A 189 -8.97 -8.50 -15.16
C SER A 189 -7.54 -8.19 -15.59
N TYR A 190 -6.62 -8.03 -14.63
CA TYR A 190 -5.20 -7.76 -14.92
C TYR A 190 -4.27 -8.85 -14.38
N LEU A 191 -4.77 -9.73 -13.52
CA LEU A 191 -4.06 -10.91 -13.07
C LEU A 191 -4.33 -12.08 -14.03
N VAL A 192 -3.35 -12.99 -14.12
CA VAL A 192 -3.40 -14.20 -14.96
C VAL A 192 -3.93 -15.38 -14.17
#